data_AF-A0A349EVE8-F1
#
_entry.id   AF-A0A349EVE8-F1
#
_cell.length_a   1.000
_cell.length_b   1.000
_cell.length_c   1.000
_cell.angle_alpha   90.00
_cell.angle_beta   90.00
_cell.angle_gamma   90.00
#
_symmetry.space_group_name_H-M   'P 1'
#
loop_
_entity.id
_entity.type
_entity.pdbx_description
1 polymer ?
#
loop_
_entity_poly.entity_id
_entity_poly.type
_entity_poly.pdbx_seq_one_letter_code
_entity_poly.pdbx_strand_id
1 'polypeptide(L)'
;MNKQFDYLIVGAGLSGATIARKLLDEGKKVLIVEKREHVGGNIYTEMKNGIPVHVYGPHIFHTDKKEIYDFFCSYCKAYPFINSPLAYFKGNYYHMPFNMNTFFELWGVSNEEEARKKIEEETFLYKQKEPTNLEEQALSLVGNTIYRTLIKGYTEKQWGRDCKDLPSSIIKRLPLRFTYNNNYFNDP
;
A
#
# COMPACT_ATOMS: atom_id res chain seq x y z
N MET A 1 -41.49 -19.05 0.09
CA MET A 1 -40.74 -19.83 -0.93
C MET A 1 -39.33 -20.04 -0.41
N ASN A 2 -38.94 -21.27 -0.07
CA ASN A 2 -37.54 -21.58 0.27
C ASN A 2 -36.71 -21.40 -1.01
N LYS A 3 -35.95 -20.31 -1.11
CA LYS A 3 -34.96 -20.16 -2.18
C LYS A 3 -33.87 -21.20 -1.91
N GLN A 4 -33.79 -22.21 -2.76
CA GLN A 4 -32.74 -23.22 -2.70
C GLN A 4 -31.48 -22.67 -3.38
N PHE A 5 -30.38 -22.62 -2.64
CA PHE A 5 -29.05 -22.24 -3.10
C PHE A 5 -28.04 -23.33 -2.71
N ASP A 6 -26.99 -23.49 -3.50
CA ASP A 6 -25.93 -24.48 -3.27
C ASP A 6 -24.88 -23.93 -2.30
N TYR A 7 -24.62 -22.61 -2.34
CA TYR A 7 -23.63 -21.93 -1.52
C TYR A 7 -24.17 -20.65 -0.89
N LEU A 8 -23.78 -20.41 0.36
CA LEU A 8 -23.95 -19.15 1.07
C LEU A 8 -22.60 -18.47 1.25
N ILE A 9 -22.48 -17.21 0.83
CA ILE A 9 -21.30 -16.38 1.01
C ILE A 9 -21.66 -15.21 1.93
N VAL A 10 -20.88 -15.02 2.99
CA VAL A 10 -21.05 -13.91 3.93
C VAL A 10 -20.02 -12.82 3.59
N GLY A 11 -20.51 -11.66 3.17
CA GLY A 11 -19.74 -10.50 2.73
C GLY A 11 -19.67 -10.37 1.22
N ALA A 12 -20.05 -9.19 0.71
CA ALA A 12 -20.04 -8.82 -0.70
C ALA A 12 -18.79 -8.00 -1.08
N GLY A 13 -17.67 -8.21 -0.39
CA GLY A 13 -16.36 -7.66 -0.75
C GLY A 13 -15.74 -8.37 -1.96
N LEU A 14 -14.54 -7.93 -2.37
CA LEU A 14 -13.85 -8.46 -3.56
C LEU A 14 -13.71 -9.99 -3.54
N SER A 15 -13.33 -10.58 -2.40
CA SER A 15 -13.22 -12.04 -2.24
C SER A 15 -14.57 -12.75 -2.42
N GLY A 16 -15.62 -12.30 -1.73
CA GLY A 16 -16.95 -12.90 -1.82
C GLY A 16 -17.55 -12.77 -3.23
N ALA A 17 -17.41 -11.60 -3.85
CA ALA A 17 -17.85 -11.37 -5.23
C ALA A 17 -17.09 -12.26 -6.24
N THR A 18 -15.78 -12.43 -6.06
CA THR A 18 -14.95 -13.27 -6.95
C THR A 18 -15.32 -14.74 -6.83
N ILE A 19 -15.45 -15.25 -5.60
CA ILE A 19 -15.86 -16.64 -5.36
C ILE A 19 -17.26 -16.89 -5.92
N ALA A 20 -18.21 -15.98 -5.67
CA ALA A 20 -19.56 -16.08 -6.21
C ALA A 20 -19.55 -16.15 -7.74
N ARG A 21 -18.75 -15.30 -8.41
CA ARG A 21 -18.62 -15.28 -9.86
C ARG A 21 -18.10 -16.62 -10.40
N LYS A 22 -17.05 -17.18 -9.78
CA LYS A 22 -16.49 -18.48 -10.17
C LYS A 22 -17.48 -19.63 -10.00
N LEU A 23 -18.21 -19.67 -8.87
CA LEU A 23 -19.24 -20.67 -8.64
C LEU A 23 -20.41 -20.57 -9.61
N LEU A 24 -20.80 -19.34 -9.99
CA LEU A 24 -21.82 -19.10 -11.01
C LEU A 24 -21.38 -19.60 -12.39
N ASP A 25 -20.09 -19.45 -12.75
CA ASP A 25 -19.53 -19.98 -14.00
C ASP A 25 -19.59 -21.52 -14.04
N GLU A 26 -19.55 -22.18 -12.88
CA GLU A 26 -19.76 -23.64 -12.72
C GLU A 26 -21.24 -24.06 -12.61
N GLY A 27 -22.18 -23.12 -12.83
CA GLY A 27 -23.62 -23.38 -12.80
C GLY A 27 -24.22 -23.53 -11.40
N LYS A 28 -23.51 -23.13 -10.34
CA LYS A 28 -24.00 -23.19 -8.96
C LYS A 28 -24.90 -21.99 -8.63
N LYS A 29 -25.89 -22.21 -7.76
CA LYS A 29 -26.74 -21.15 -7.19
C LYS A 29 -26.10 -20.61 -5.92
N VAL A 30 -25.82 -19.31 -5.90
CA VAL A 30 -25.14 -18.65 -4.77
C VAL A 30 -26.05 -17.61 -4.14
N LEU A 31 -26.14 -17.62 -2.80
CA LEU A 31 -26.69 -16.52 -2.02
C LEU A 31 -25.54 -15.76 -1.36
N ILE A 32 -25.46 -14.45 -1.60
CA ILE A 32 -24.54 -13.56 -0.88
C ILE A 32 -25.34 -12.77 0.14
N VAL A 33 -24.88 -12.74 1.39
CA VAL A 33 -25.43 -11.89 2.44
C VAL A 33 -24.38 -10.85 2.82
N GLU A 34 -24.77 -9.58 2.81
CA GLU A 34 -23.93 -8.45 3.18
C GLU A 34 -24.60 -7.71 4.34
N LYS A 35 -23.80 -7.32 5.34
CA LYS A 35 -24.28 -6.59 6.51
C LYS A 35 -24.45 -5.10 6.21
N ARG A 36 -23.61 -4.54 5.34
CA ARG A 36 -23.64 -3.13 4.94
C ARG A 36 -24.79 -2.88 3.96
N GLU A 37 -25.15 -1.61 3.79
CA GLU A 37 -26.17 -1.17 2.83
C GLU A 37 -25.67 -1.10 1.39
N HIS A 38 -24.40 -1.47 1.16
CA HIS A 38 -23.77 -1.45 -0.15
C HIS A 38 -22.86 -2.67 -0.33
N VAL A 39 -22.60 -3.02 -1.58
CA VAL A 39 -21.63 -4.07 -1.96
C VAL A 39 -20.20 -3.52 -2.02
N GLY A 40 -19.22 -4.40 -2.27
CA GLY A 40 -17.81 -4.02 -2.47
C GLY A 40 -16.99 -3.96 -1.19
N GLY A 41 -17.61 -3.98 0.00
CA GLY A 41 -16.86 -3.87 1.26
C GLY A 41 -16.04 -2.57 1.30
N ASN A 42 -14.74 -2.65 1.58
CA ASN A 42 -13.90 -1.45 1.66
C ASN A 42 -13.56 -0.81 0.31
N ILE A 43 -13.68 -1.54 -0.81
CA ILE A 43 -13.45 -0.97 -2.16
C ILE A 43 -14.66 -0.21 -2.71
N TYR A 44 -15.72 -0.06 -1.91
CA TYR A 44 -16.92 0.66 -2.31
C TYR A 44 -16.62 2.13 -2.63
N THR A 45 -17.27 2.62 -3.69
CA THR A 45 -17.20 4.00 -4.13
C THR A 45 -18.59 4.61 -4.17
N GLU A 46 -18.67 5.88 -3.75
CA GLU A 46 -19.90 6.66 -3.74
C GLU A 46 -19.73 7.89 -4.65
N MET A 47 -20.76 8.24 -5.41
CA MET A 47 -20.74 9.46 -6.22
C MET A 47 -21.02 10.68 -5.33
N LYS A 48 -20.05 11.59 -5.22
CA LYS A 48 -20.21 12.88 -4.54
C LYS A 48 -19.92 14.01 -5.53
N ASN A 49 -20.91 14.88 -5.76
CA ASN A 49 -20.79 16.01 -6.68
C ASN A 49 -20.28 15.62 -8.08
N GLY A 50 -20.69 14.45 -8.59
CA GLY A 50 -20.25 13.92 -9.88
C GLY A 50 -18.87 13.25 -9.88
N ILE A 51 -18.21 13.11 -8.73
CA ILE A 51 -16.90 12.48 -8.58
C ILE A 51 -17.05 11.15 -7.82
N PRO A 52 -16.49 10.03 -8.32
CA PRO A 52 -16.43 8.79 -7.56
C PRO A 52 -15.44 8.93 -6.39
N VAL A 53 -15.93 8.75 -5.17
CA VAL A 53 -15.15 8.86 -3.94
C VAL A 53 -14.99 7.49 -3.30
N HIS A 54 -13.76 7.11 -2.98
CA HIS A 54 -13.49 5.88 -2.23
C HIS A 54 -13.83 6.09 -0.75
N VAL A 55 -14.93 5.48 -0.30
CA VAL A 55 -15.52 5.78 1.03
C VAL A 55 -14.60 5.36 2.18
N TYR A 56 -13.85 4.27 2.00
CA TYR A 56 -13.01 3.68 3.04
C TYR A 56 -11.51 3.84 2.75
N GLY A 57 -11.15 4.97 2.13
CA GLY A 57 -9.78 5.32 1.78
C GLY A 57 -9.40 4.91 0.35
N PRO A 58 -8.31 5.48 -0.20
CA PRO A 58 -7.90 5.21 -1.57
C PRO A 58 -7.58 3.73 -1.81
N HIS A 59 -8.28 3.10 -2.75
CA HIS A 59 -7.96 1.78 -3.28
C HIS A 59 -7.48 1.93 -4.72
N ILE A 60 -6.22 1.58 -4.97
CA ILE A 60 -5.61 1.61 -6.30
C ILE A 60 -5.37 0.17 -6.72
N PHE A 61 -5.90 -0.23 -7.87
CA PHE A 61 -5.68 -1.56 -8.41
C PHE A 61 -4.28 -1.67 -9.01
N HIS A 62 -3.53 -2.69 -8.62
CA HIS A 62 -2.20 -3.03 -9.14
C HIS A 62 -2.00 -4.55 -9.04
N THR A 63 -1.35 -5.16 -10.02
CA THR A 63 -1.06 -6.60 -10.06
C THR A 63 0.02 -6.88 -11.12
N ASP A 64 0.95 -7.78 -10.81
CA ASP A 64 1.93 -8.33 -11.76
C ASP A 64 1.40 -9.58 -12.50
N LYS A 65 0.22 -10.08 -12.10
CA LYS A 65 -0.43 -11.26 -12.68
C LYS A 65 -1.40 -10.89 -13.80
N LYS A 66 -1.03 -11.24 -15.03
CA LYS A 66 -1.87 -11.04 -16.22
C LYS A 66 -3.25 -11.66 -16.08
N GLU A 67 -3.36 -12.87 -15.53
CA GLU A 67 -4.66 -13.56 -15.34
C GLU A 67 -5.63 -12.77 -14.43
N ILE A 68 -5.10 -12.10 -13.39
CA ILE A 68 -5.89 -11.27 -12.49
C ILE A 68 -6.27 -9.97 -13.19
N TYR A 69 -5.34 -9.35 -13.93
CA TYR A 69 -5.61 -8.15 -14.72
C TYR A 69 -6.69 -8.39 -15.77
N ASP A 70 -6.58 -9.49 -16.54
CA ASP A 70 -7.55 -9.87 -17.56
C ASP A 70 -8.93 -10.14 -16.93
N PHE A 71 -8.97 -10.87 -15.82
CA PHE A 71 -10.21 -11.13 -15.08
C PHE A 71 -10.86 -9.83 -14.60
N PHE A 72 -10.09 -8.93 -13.98
CA PHE A 72 -10.59 -7.62 -13.54
C PHE A 72 -11.10 -6.77 -14.72
N CYS A 73 -10.33 -6.73 -15.81
CA CYS A 73 -10.69 -5.98 -17.01
C CYS A 73 -11.91 -6.54 -17.77
N SER A 74 -12.30 -7.80 -17.51
CA SER A 74 -13.53 -8.36 -18.06
C SER A 74 -14.81 -7.74 -17.44
N TYR A 75 -14.71 -7.11 -16.27
CA TYR A 75 -15.85 -6.49 -15.57
C TYR A 75 -15.77 -4.96 -15.49
N CYS A 76 -14.59 -4.38 -15.67
CA CYS A 76 -14.42 -2.94 -15.59
C CYS A 76 -13.26 -2.45 -16.46
N LYS A 77 -13.28 -1.16 -16.81
CA LYS A 77 -12.19 -0.54 -17.54
C LYS A 77 -11.10 -0.06 -16.57
N ALA A 78 -9.88 -0.57 -16.74
CA ALA A 78 -8.72 -0.02 -16.06
C ALA A 78 -8.26 1.29 -16.73
N TYR A 79 -7.78 2.23 -15.92
CA TYR A 79 -7.13 3.45 -16.37
C TYR A 79 -5.66 3.41 -15.97
N PRO A 80 -4.74 3.97 -16.78
CA PRO A 80 -3.31 3.97 -16.51
C PRO A 80 -2.94 5.02 -15.45
N PHE A 81 -3.61 4.96 -14.29
CA PHE A 81 -3.33 5.83 -13.15
C PHE A 81 -2.05 5.36 -12.45
N ILE A 82 -1.09 6.28 -12.29
CA ILE A 82 0.14 6.04 -11.53
C ILE A 82 -0.04 6.65 -10.14
N ASN A 83 0.03 5.80 -9.11
CA ASN A 83 0.00 6.26 -7.73
C ASN A 83 1.35 6.85 -7.35
N SER A 84 1.43 8.17 -7.18
CA SER A 84 2.66 8.89 -6.79
C SER A 84 2.40 9.74 -5.54
N PRO A 85 2.34 9.15 -4.34
CA PRO A 85 2.05 9.89 -3.12
C PRO A 85 3.15 10.92 -2.79
N LEU A 86 2.75 11.98 -2.09
CA LEU A 86 3.67 12.95 -1.49
C LEU A 86 3.54 12.88 0.04
N ALA A 87 4.69 12.95 0.72
CA ALA A 87 4.74 13.11 2.16
C ALA A 87 4.99 14.58 2.51
N TYR A 88 4.17 15.14 3.40
CA TYR A 88 4.34 16.51 3.90
C TYR A 88 4.96 16.51 5.29
N PHE A 89 6.10 17.16 5.47
CA PHE A 89 6.77 17.26 6.76
C PHE A 89 7.43 18.64 6.94
N LYS A 90 7.02 19.34 8.00
CA LYS A 90 7.56 20.66 8.41
C LYS A 90 7.69 21.68 7.27
N GLY A 91 6.66 21.82 6.44
CA GLY A 91 6.63 22.79 5.35
C GLY A 91 7.19 22.28 4.01
N ASN A 92 7.79 21.09 3.98
CA ASN A 92 8.36 20.51 2.77
C ASN A 92 7.54 19.31 2.28
N TYR A 93 7.53 19.10 0.97
CA TYR A 93 6.97 17.92 0.32
C TYR A 93 8.10 16.99 -0.11
N TYR A 94 7.88 15.69 0.06
CA TYR A 94 8.81 14.64 -0.31
C TYR A 94 8.12 13.60 -1.17
N HIS A 95 8.76 13.20 -2.27
CA HIS A 95 8.23 12.16 -3.13
C HIS A 95 8.30 10.79 -2.47
N MET A 96 7.27 9.98 -2.72
CA MET A 96 7.20 8.57 -2.33
C MET A 96 7.08 7.69 -3.59
N PRO A 97 7.55 6.43 -3.56
CA PRO A 97 8.27 5.79 -2.45
C PRO A 97 9.70 6.35 -2.33
N PHE A 98 10.49 5.85 -1.37
CA PHE A 98 11.88 6.30 -1.20
C PHE A 98 12.71 6.04 -2.47
N ASN A 99 12.97 7.10 -3.22
CA ASN A 99 13.65 7.05 -4.48
C ASN A 99 14.63 8.24 -4.67
N MET A 100 15.24 8.40 -5.85
CA MET A 100 16.19 9.49 -6.08
C MET A 100 15.60 10.89 -5.90
N ASN A 101 14.29 11.10 -6.16
CA ASN A 101 13.63 12.38 -5.83
C ASN A 101 13.63 12.60 -4.31
N THR A 102 13.26 11.58 -3.52
CA THR A 102 13.29 11.67 -2.06
C THR A 102 14.69 11.96 -1.53
N PHE A 103 15.71 11.29 -2.07
CA PHE A 103 17.10 11.45 -1.62
C PHE A 103 17.64 12.84 -1.97
N PHE A 104 17.31 13.36 -3.16
CA PHE A 104 17.62 14.72 -3.55
C PHE A 104 16.96 15.74 -2.60
N GLU A 105 15.68 15.55 -2.27
CA GLU A 105 14.94 16.45 -1.38
C GLU A 105 15.44 16.42 0.08
N LEU A 106 15.97 15.29 0.54
CA LEU A 106 16.48 15.14 1.91
C LEU A 106 17.95 15.55 2.06
N TRP A 107 18.78 15.22 1.08
CA TRP A 107 20.24 15.32 1.20
C TRP A 107 20.91 16.13 0.09
N GLY A 108 20.18 16.53 -0.96
CA GLY A 108 20.74 17.18 -2.14
C GLY A 108 21.55 16.26 -3.05
N VAL A 109 21.54 14.95 -2.81
CA VAL A 109 22.26 13.96 -3.63
C VAL A 109 21.54 13.75 -4.95
N SER A 110 22.28 13.75 -6.06
CA SER A 110 21.70 13.69 -7.41
C SER A 110 22.05 12.44 -8.20
N ASN A 111 22.97 11.60 -7.69
CA ASN A 111 23.36 10.34 -8.30
C ASN A 111 23.25 9.15 -7.33
N GLU A 112 23.17 7.95 -7.89
CA GLU A 112 22.98 6.70 -7.15
C GLU A 112 24.11 6.40 -6.16
N GLU A 113 25.36 6.66 -6.55
CA GLU A 113 26.54 6.37 -5.71
C GLU A 113 26.50 7.17 -4.41
N GLU A 114 26.25 8.47 -4.50
CA GLU A 114 26.10 9.36 -3.34
C GLU A 114 24.91 8.96 -2.46
N ALA A 115 23.77 8.63 -3.06
CA ALA A 115 22.60 8.20 -2.31
C ALA A 115 22.86 6.90 -1.53
N ARG A 116 23.51 5.90 -2.16
CA ARG A 116 23.90 4.65 -1.51
C ARG A 116 24.88 4.89 -0.38
N LYS A 117 25.91 5.71 -0.62
CA LYS A 117 26.89 6.08 0.41
C LYS A 117 26.21 6.74 1.60
N LYS A 118 25.27 7.66 1.36
CA LYS A 118 24.56 8.36 2.43
C LYS A 118 23.69 7.43 3.29
N ILE A 119 22.99 6.50 2.64
CA ILE A 119 22.20 5.47 3.33
C ILE A 119 23.12 4.56 4.15
N GLU A 120 24.26 4.13 3.59
CA GLU A 120 25.22 3.28 4.31
C GLU A 120 25.78 4.01 5.53
N GLU A 121 26.20 5.26 5.39
CA GLU A 121 26.68 6.11 6.50
C GLU A 121 25.65 6.20 7.63
N GLU A 122 24.37 6.46 7.32
CA GLU A 122 23.34 6.62 8.35
C GLU A 122 22.86 5.28 8.94
N THR A 123 23.00 4.17 8.22
CA THR A 123 22.55 2.83 8.67
C THR A 123 23.63 2.03 9.38
N PHE A 124 24.92 2.35 9.17
CA PHE A 124 26.08 1.56 9.60
C PHE A 124 26.02 1.10 11.05
N LEU A 125 25.72 2.02 11.98
CA LEU A 125 25.66 1.71 13.42
C LEU A 125 24.46 0.82 13.79
N TYR A 126 23.36 0.93 13.05
CA TYR A 126 22.11 0.21 13.34
C TYR A 126 22.11 -1.21 12.78
N LYS A 127 22.90 -1.48 11.73
CA LYS A 127 23.07 -2.82 11.14
C LYS A 127 23.90 -3.78 12.00
N GLN A 128 24.53 -3.29 13.07
CA GLN A 128 25.39 -4.11 13.94
C GLN A 128 24.62 -5.04 14.90
N LYS A 129 23.29 -4.88 14.99
CA LYS A 129 22.44 -5.71 15.84
C LYS A 129 21.13 -6.08 15.14
N GLU A 130 20.56 -7.21 15.52
CA GLU A 130 19.22 -7.64 15.12
C GLU A 130 18.16 -6.68 15.72
N PRO A 131 17.32 -6.03 14.89
CA PRO A 131 16.29 -5.14 15.37
C PRO A 131 15.16 -5.84 16.14
N THR A 132 14.85 -5.32 17.33
CA THR A 132 13.81 -5.87 18.22
C THR A 132 12.47 -5.14 18.11
N ASN A 133 12.46 -3.94 17.55
CA ASN A 133 11.28 -3.10 17.37
C ASN A 133 11.30 -2.35 16.03
N LEU A 134 10.21 -1.65 15.72
CA LEU A 134 10.04 -0.93 14.45
C LEU A 134 11.05 0.21 14.29
N GLU A 135 11.36 0.96 15.36
CA GLU A 135 12.36 2.04 15.31
C GLU A 135 13.73 1.49 14.87
N GLU A 136 14.23 0.47 15.55
CA GLU A 136 15.51 -0.15 15.22
C GLU A 136 15.53 -0.72 13.80
N GLN A 137 14.42 -1.32 13.37
CA GLN A 137 14.28 -1.91 12.04
C GLN A 137 14.27 -0.82 10.95
N ALA A 138 13.58 0.29 11.17
CA ALA A 138 13.58 1.40 10.22
C ALA A 138 14.97 2.06 10.16
N LEU A 139 15.61 2.29 11.31
CA LEU A 139 16.95 2.88 11.39
C LEU A 139 18.01 2.02 10.69
N SER A 140 17.93 0.69 10.79
CA SER A 140 18.85 -0.22 10.09
C SER A 140 18.64 -0.27 8.57
N LEU A 141 17.43 0.04 8.10
CA LEU A 141 17.09 0.04 6.69
C LEU A 141 17.34 1.37 5.99
N VAL A 142 16.98 2.50 6.62
CA VAL A 142 16.92 3.81 5.94
C VAL A 142 17.68 4.92 6.66
N GLY A 143 18.26 4.64 7.84
CA GLY A 143 19.01 5.63 8.60
C GLY A 143 18.13 6.63 9.33
N ASN A 144 18.78 7.52 10.07
CA ASN A 144 18.13 8.43 11.01
C ASN A 144 17.32 9.54 10.30
N THR A 145 17.81 10.05 9.17
CA THR A 145 17.18 11.18 8.46
C THR A 145 15.83 10.79 7.87
N ILE A 146 15.79 9.70 7.09
CA ILE A 146 14.53 9.20 6.51
C ILE A 146 13.58 8.76 7.63
N TYR A 147 14.08 8.03 8.64
CA TYR A 147 13.25 7.56 9.75
C TYR A 147 12.52 8.71 10.46
N ARG A 148 13.24 9.75 10.88
CA ARG A 148 12.64 10.87 11.63
C ARG A 148 11.73 11.74 10.78
N THR A 149 12.04 11.90 9.50
CA THR A 149 11.31 12.79 8.59
C THR A 149 10.05 12.13 8.05
N LEU A 150 10.13 10.88 7.61
CA LEU A 150 9.10 10.24 6.78
C LEU A 150 8.44 9.01 7.42
N ILE A 151 9.02 8.43 8.48
CA ILE A 151 8.51 7.17 9.08
C ILE A 151 7.93 7.38 10.48
N LYS A 152 8.71 7.91 11.43
CA LYS A 152 8.37 7.94 12.86
C LYS A 152 6.99 8.54 13.11
N GLY A 153 6.81 9.81 12.73
CA GLY A 153 5.56 10.52 13.00
C GLY A 153 4.35 9.94 12.25
N TYR A 154 4.55 9.40 11.05
CA TYR A 154 3.46 8.73 10.31
C TYR A 154 3.04 7.43 11.01
N THR A 155 4.03 6.60 11.37
CA THR A 155 3.82 5.31 12.02
C THR A 155 3.14 5.48 13.38
N GLU A 156 3.62 6.40 14.23
CA GLU A 156 3.04 6.63 15.55
C GLU A 156 1.60 7.13 15.48
N LYS A 157 1.28 7.96 14.48
CA LYS A 157 -0.10 8.38 14.21
C LYS A 157 -0.98 7.21 13.76
N GLN A 158 -0.48 6.36 12.87
CA GLN A 158 -1.24 5.21 12.34
C GLN A 158 -1.53 4.18 13.44
N TRP A 159 -0.56 3.92 14.32
CA TRP A 159 -0.64 2.86 15.33
C TRP A 159 -1.02 3.33 16.73
N GLY A 160 -0.97 4.65 16.99
CA GLY A 160 -1.26 5.22 18.31
C GLY A 160 -0.27 4.77 19.39
N ARG A 161 0.95 4.38 19.02
CA ARG A 161 2.00 3.84 19.91
C ARG A 161 3.37 4.31 19.44
N ASP A 162 4.33 4.41 20.37
CA ASP A 162 5.72 4.71 20.05
C ASP A 162 6.32 3.59 19.17
N CYS A 163 7.20 3.96 18.24
CA CYS A 163 7.86 3.00 17.35
C CYS A 163 8.68 1.93 18.10
N LYS A 164 9.13 2.23 19.33
CA LYS A 164 9.84 1.29 20.20
C LYS A 164 8.95 0.18 20.76
N ASP A 165 7.65 0.43 20.86
CA ASP A 165 6.65 -0.52 21.37
C ASP A 165 6.00 -1.35 20.25
N LEU A 166 6.42 -1.11 19.01
CA LEU A 166 5.90 -1.77 17.81
C LEU A 166 6.85 -2.90 17.37
N PRO A 167 6.33 -4.09 17.03
CA PRO A 167 7.15 -5.18 16.52
C PRO A 167 7.93 -4.80 15.25
N SER A 168 9.19 -5.25 15.14
CA SER A 168 10.02 -5.05 13.93
C SER A 168 9.39 -5.67 12.67
N SER A 169 8.55 -6.70 12.82
CA SER A 169 7.86 -7.39 11.73
C SER A 169 6.84 -6.54 10.96
N ILE A 170 6.43 -5.39 11.49
CA ILE A 170 5.55 -4.43 10.78
C ILE A 170 6.26 -3.86 9.54
N ILE A 171 7.58 -3.64 9.61
CA ILE A 171 8.39 -3.11 8.51
C ILE A 171 9.52 -4.11 8.19
N LYS A 172 9.18 -5.21 7.53
CA LYS A 172 10.21 -6.19 7.12
C LYS A 172 11.14 -5.66 6.03
N ARG A 173 10.61 -4.89 5.08
CA ARG A 173 11.35 -4.34 3.94
C ARG A 173 10.83 -2.95 3.60
N LEU A 174 11.73 -2.02 3.34
CA LEU A 174 11.43 -0.72 2.74
C LEU A 174 12.15 -0.68 1.39
N PRO A 175 11.43 -0.58 0.26
CA PRO A 175 12.07 -0.49 -1.03
C PRO A 175 12.78 0.87 -1.16
N LEU A 176 14.10 0.82 -1.27
CA LEU A 176 14.94 1.96 -1.65
C LEU A 176 15.21 1.87 -3.15
N ARG A 177 14.81 2.88 -3.91
CA ARG A 177 14.92 2.87 -5.38
C ARG A 177 15.94 3.90 -5.84
N PHE A 178 17.02 3.45 -6.48
CA PHE A 178 18.04 4.36 -7.00
C PHE A 178 17.71 4.83 -8.43
N THR A 179 16.45 5.20 -8.64
CA THR A 179 15.93 5.73 -9.90
C THR A 179 14.96 6.89 -9.62
N TYR A 180 14.68 7.71 -10.63
CA TYR A 180 13.71 8.81 -10.55
C TYR A 180 12.29 8.35 -10.94
N ASN A 181 11.74 7.36 -10.21
CA ASN A 181 10.41 6.79 -10.47
C ASN A 181 9.51 6.88 -9.22
N ASN A 182 8.49 7.73 -9.30
CA ASN A 182 7.53 7.98 -8.22
C ASN A 182 6.34 7.01 -8.19
N ASN A 183 6.25 6.05 -9.11
CA ASN A 183 5.20 5.03 -9.02
C ASN A 183 5.34 4.24 -7.72
N TYR A 184 4.35 4.27 -6.84
CA TYR A 184 4.39 3.61 -5.54
C TYR A 184 4.48 2.09 -5.66
N PHE A 185 3.92 1.52 -6.71
CA PHE A 185 3.95 0.09 -6.97
C PHE A 185 5.20 -0.29 -7.79
N ASN A 186 5.59 -1.57 -7.68
CA ASN A 186 6.77 -2.13 -8.35
C ASN A 186 6.40 -3.24 -9.34
N ASP A 187 5.10 -3.44 -9.56
CA ASP A 187 4.62 -4.42 -10.53
C ASP A 187 5.05 -3.97 -11.94
N PRO A 188 5.52 -4.89 -12.80
CA PRO A 188 5.96 -4.59 -14.16
C PRO A 188 4.85 -4.08 -15.08
#